data_AF-A0A4Q4RMV6-F1
#
_entry.id   AF-A0A4Q4RMV6-F1
#
_cell.length_a   1.000
_cell.length_b   1.000
_cell.length_c   1.000
_cell.angle_alpha   90.00
_cell.angle_beta   90.00
_cell.angle_gamma   90.00
#
_symmetry.space_group_name_H-M   'P 1'
#
loop_
_entity.id
_entity.type
_entity.pdbx_description
1 polymer ?
#
loop_
_entity_poly.entity_id
_entity_poly.type
_entity_poly.pdbx_seq_one_letter_code
_entity_poly.pdbx_strand_id
1 'polypeptide(L)'
;MAQANLSAPNEPSTSYVDPTFSLVNTSCLDLLLIELVPMAYRITADLAAREEEWIHGSSATKPKRLSGTSNDASSTAAGTARGTDGGPVGGGGTATVDEEEAREAVFHRLENLGYRVGLGVVERFSRDAPRPTTPLDCIKFLCKDLWTLLFRKQIDNLKTNHRGIYVLTDNTFKPLGRMSFDTKKYDAAMQAALVAQTGDVALGRDANSQARVQPFLYFPAGLIRGCLASLGIQATVTAESAALPGATFQIRTAGAKS
;
A
#
# COMPACT_ATOMS: atom_id res chain seq x y z
N MET A 1 47.84 48.93 -24.37
CA MET A 1 46.40 49.22 -24.17
C MET A 1 45.60 48.26 -25.02
N ALA A 2 45.01 47.25 -24.40
CA ALA A 2 43.93 46.45 -24.96
C ALA A 2 43.14 45.88 -23.76
N GLN A 3 41.96 46.45 -23.51
CA GLN A 3 41.04 45.99 -22.48
C GLN A 3 40.35 44.72 -22.98
N ALA A 4 40.54 43.60 -22.26
CA ALA A 4 39.73 42.41 -22.43
C ALA A 4 38.53 42.50 -21.48
N ASN A 5 37.34 42.42 -22.07
CA ASN A 5 36.03 42.43 -21.43
C ASN A 5 35.94 41.31 -20.36
N LEU A 6 35.72 41.70 -19.10
CA LEU A 6 35.29 40.79 -18.04
C LEU A 6 33.79 40.51 -18.23
N SER A 7 33.47 39.36 -18.80
CA SER A 7 32.11 38.81 -18.81
C SER A 7 31.64 38.56 -17.37
N ALA A 8 30.54 39.20 -16.98
CA ALA A 8 29.88 39.06 -15.70
C ALA A 8 29.47 37.60 -15.41
N PRO A 9 29.47 37.16 -14.14
CA PRO A 9 29.05 35.82 -13.77
C PRO A 9 27.53 35.67 -13.98
N ASN A 10 27.13 34.56 -14.61
CA ASN A 10 25.74 34.09 -14.70
C ASN A 10 25.03 34.26 -13.35
N GLU A 11 24.04 35.15 -13.29
CA GLU A 11 23.07 35.13 -12.21
C GLU A 11 22.38 33.76 -12.19
N PRO A 12 22.27 33.09 -11.04
CA PRO A 12 21.44 31.90 -10.95
C PRO A 12 20.00 32.30 -11.25
N SER A 13 19.39 31.65 -12.24
CA SER A 13 17.95 31.70 -12.51
C SER A 13 17.22 31.69 -11.18
N THR A 14 16.51 32.78 -10.88
CA THR A 14 15.69 32.91 -9.67
C THR A 14 14.80 31.68 -9.59
N SER A 15 15.10 30.77 -8.67
CA SER A 15 14.25 29.61 -8.42
C SER A 15 12.89 30.17 -8.03
N TYR A 16 11.85 29.78 -8.77
CA TYR A 16 10.49 30.13 -8.43
C TYR A 16 10.21 29.62 -7.01
N VAL A 17 10.14 30.54 -6.04
CA VAL A 17 9.77 30.21 -4.66
C VAL A 17 8.25 30.12 -4.63
N ASP A 18 7.73 28.90 -4.72
CA ASP A 18 6.31 28.65 -4.64
C ASP A 18 5.79 29.17 -3.28
N PRO A 19 4.94 30.21 -3.25
CA PRO A 19 4.46 30.81 -2.00
C PRO A 19 3.56 29.84 -1.19
N THR A 20 3.15 28.72 -1.80
CA THR A 20 2.42 27.64 -1.13
C THR A 20 3.34 26.52 -0.60
N PHE A 21 4.65 26.66 -0.73
CA PHE A 21 5.61 25.63 -0.31
C PHE A 21 5.65 25.49 1.22
N SER A 22 4.92 24.51 1.74
CA SER A 22 4.95 24.12 3.15
C SER A 22 6.00 23.04 3.39
N LEU A 23 6.88 23.26 4.36
CA LEU A 23 7.77 22.22 4.87
C LEU A 23 7.06 21.39 5.94
N VAL A 24 7.12 20.06 5.79
CA VAL A 24 6.64 19.11 6.79
C VAL A 24 7.78 18.19 7.22
N ASN A 25 7.73 17.71 8.46
CA ASN A 25 8.73 16.76 8.94
C ASN A 25 8.65 15.47 8.11
N THR A 26 9.79 14.92 7.69
CA THR A 26 9.87 13.67 6.92
C THR A 26 9.11 12.52 7.60
N SER A 27 9.11 12.47 8.94
CA SER A 27 8.38 11.46 9.70
C SER A 27 6.86 11.51 9.48
N CYS A 28 6.29 12.67 9.11
CA CYS A 28 4.85 12.77 8.80
C CYS A 28 4.49 11.93 7.57
N LEU A 29 5.34 11.90 6.54
CA LEU A 29 5.12 11.06 5.36
C LEU A 29 5.23 9.57 5.71
N ASP A 30 6.24 9.20 6.51
CA ASP A 30 6.43 7.81 6.94
C ASP A 30 5.20 7.30 7.72
N LEU A 31 4.71 8.08 8.68
CA LEU A 31 3.52 7.74 9.46
C LEU A 31 2.26 7.71 8.60
N LEU A 32 2.12 8.64 7.65
CA LEU A 32 1.00 8.65 6.71
C LEU A 32 0.96 7.37 5.87
N LEU A 33 2.10 6.94 5.33
CA LEU A 33 2.19 5.73 4.51
C LEU A 33 1.89 4.45 5.32
N ILE A 34 2.24 4.43 6.60
CA ILE A 34 1.89 3.33 7.52
C ILE A 34 0.38 3.29 7.78
N GLU A 35 -0.23 4.43 8.05
CA GLU A 35 -1.67 4.53 8.39
C GLU A 35 -2.60 4.49 7.17
N LEU A 36 -2.07 4.65 5.96
CA LEU A 36 -2.84 4.61 4.72
C LEU A 36 -3.64 3.30 4.58
N VAL A 37 -3.00 2.17 4.88
CA VAL A 37 -3.60 0.84 4.75
C VAL A 37 -4.68 0.59 5.81
N PRO A 38 -4.40 0.71 7.13
CA PRO A 38 -5.44 0.59 8.15
C PRO A 38 -6.61 1.54 7.94
N MET A 39 -6.35 2.78 7.52
CA MET A 39 -7.39 3.76 7.19
C MET A 39 -8.26 3.27 6.03
N ALA A 40 -7.67 2.73 4.96
CA ALA A 40 -8.43 2.22 3.83
C ALA A 40 -9.35 1.06 4.23
N TYR A 41 -8.86 0.11 5.03
CA TYR A 41 -9.70 -0.97 5.56
C TYR A 41 -10.87 -0.43 6.39
N ARG A 42 -10.62 0.53 7.29
CA ARG A 42 -11.68 1.14 8.10
C ARG A 42 -12.73 1.83 7.24
N ILE A 43 -12.31 2.63 6.26
CA ILE A 43 -13.23 3.32 5.36
C ILE A 43 -14.04 2.33 4.54
N THR A 44 -13.41 1.28 4.00
CA THR A 44 -14.12 0.24 3.23
C THR A 44 -15.14 -0.48 4.10
N ALA A 45 -14.80 -0.85 5.34
CA ALA A 45 -15.73 -1.48 6.27
C ALA A 45 -16.91 -0.57 6.65
N ASP A 46 -16.65 0.71 6.91
CA ASP A 46 -17.70 1.69 7.22
C ASP A 46 -18.65 1.91 6.03
N LEU A 47 -18.13 1.88 4.79
CA LEU A 47 -18.94 1.98 3.57
C LEU A 47 -19.79 0.73 3.35
N ALA A 48 -19.20 -0.47 3.51
CA ALA A 48 -19.93 -1.72 3.39
C ALA A 48 -21.06 -1.82 4.42
N ALA A 49 -20.80 -1.49 5.69
CA ALA A 49 -21.83 -1.46 6.73
C ALA A 49 -22.98 -0.50 6.39
N ARG A 50 -22.65 0.68 5.84
CA ARG A 50 -23.66 1.66 5.41
C ARG A 50 -24.46 1.18 4.20
N GLU A 51 -23.85 0.44 3.29
CA GLU A 51 -24.53 -0.18 2.15
C GLU A 51 -25.48 -1.28 2.62
N GLU A 52 -25.07 -2.12 3.57
CA GLU A 52 -25.95 -3.14 4.20
C GLU A 52 -27.17 -2.48 4.87
N GLU A 53 -26.96 -1.43 5.67
CA GLU A 53 -28.04 -0.65 6.29
C GLU A 53 -29.02 -0.08 5.26
N TRP A 54 -28.50 0.37 4.11
CA TRP A 54 -29.30 0.93 3.03
C TRP A 54 -30.09 -0.14 2.27
N ILE A 55 -29.46 -1.30 1.99
CA ILE A 55 -30.08 -2.39 1.23
C ILE A 55 -31.13 -3.13 2.07
N HIS A 56 -30.86 -3.36 3.37
CA HIS A 56 -31.69 -4.20 4.22
C HIS A 56 -32.70 -3.40 5.07
N GLY A 57 -32.57 -2.07 5.11
CA GLY A 57 -33.45 -1.19 5.88
C GLY A 57 -33.27 -1.36 7.40
N SER A 58 -33.61 -0.32 8.18
CA SER A 58 -33.35 -0.25 9.63
C SER A 58 -34.17 -1.23 10.51
N SER A 59 -34.66 -2.34 9.96
CA SER A 59 -35.51 -3.32 10.64
C SER A 59 -34.86 -4.71 10.74
N ALA A 60 -33.58 -4.78 11.10
CA ALA A 60 -33.00 -5.93 11.78
C ALA A 60 -31.57 -5.60 12.21
N THR A 61 -31.38 -5.19 13.47
CA THR A 61 -30.44 -5.81 14.43
C THR A 61 -30.10 -4.83 15.55
N LYS A 62 -30.28 -5.30 16.79
CA LYS A 62 -29.79 -4.64 17.99
C LYS A 62 -28.26 -4.56 17.91
N PRO A 63 -27.61 -3.45 18.35
CA PRO A 63 -26.16 -3.37 18.33
C PRO A 63 -25.61 -4.42 19.29
N LYS A 64 -24.92 -5.43 18.77
CA LYS A 64 -23.99 -6.23 19.56
C LYS A 64 -22.80 -5.32 19.83
N ARG A 65 -22.92 -4.48 20.87
CA ARG A 65 -21.77 -3.79 21.46
C ARG A 65 -20.72 -4.86 21.72
N LEU A 66 -19.62 -4.79 20.99
CA LEU A 66 -18.40 -5.51 21.31
C LEU A 66 -17.96 -4.99 22.68
N SER A 67 -18.29 -5.72 23.75
CA SER A 67 -17.82 -5.43 25.08
C SER A 67 -16.30 -5.58 25.04
N GLY A 68 -15.58 -4.46 25.09
CA GLY A 68 -14.19 -4.46 25.48
C GLY A 68 -14.12 -5.15 26.84
N THR A 69 -13.48 -6.31 26.87
CA THR A 69 -13.12 -6.98 28.11
C THR A 69 -12.00 -6.17 28.76
N SER A 70 -12.40 -5.18 29.57
CA SER A 70 -11.60 -4.73 30.70
C SER A 70 -11.42 -5.92 31.64
N ASN A 71 -10.15 -6.25 31.90
CA ASN A 71 -9.74 -7.17 32.95
C ASN A 71 -10.37 -6.75 34.27
N ASP A 72 -11.16 -7.63 34.87
CA ASP A 72 -11.30 -7.66 36.33
C ASP A 72 -11.39 -9.11 36.80
N ALA A 73 -10.51 -9.40 37.75
CA ALA A 73 -10.31 -10.70 38.35
C ALA A 73 -11.37 -10.95 39.42
N SER A 74 -12.07 -12.08 39.33
CA SER A 74 -12.65 -12.74 40.50
C SER A 74 -12.91 -14.21 40.23
N SER A 75 -12.24 -15.03 41.04
CA SER A 75 -12.35 -16.47 41.20
C SER A 75 -13.77 -16.98 41.44
N THR A 76 -14.10 -18.16 40.90
CA THR A 76 -14.67 -19.32 41.63
C THR A 76 -14.80 -20.54 40.72
N ALA A 77 -14.78 -21.71 41.34
CA ALA A 77 -14.44 -23.00 40.75
C ALA A 77 -15.62 -23.84 40.23
N ALA A 78 -15.24 -24.85 39.44
CA ALA A 78 -15.84 -26.19 39.27
C ALA A 78 -17.13 -26.37 38.44
N GLY A 79 -17.09 -27.38 37.55
CA GLY A 79 -18.31 -28.00 37.01
C GLY A 79 -18.16 -28.64 35.63
N THR A 80 -17.80 -29.93 35.59
CA THR A 80 -17.81 -30.83 34.42
C THR A 80 -19.21 -31.12 33.88
N ALA A 81 -19.41 -31.19 32.55
CA ALA A 81 -20.26 -32.19 31.89
C ALA A 81 -20.11 -32.19 30.35
N ARG A 82 -19.90 -33.39 29.80
CA ARG A 82 -20.05 -33.75 28.38
C ARG A 82 -21.55 -33.85 28.02
N GLY A 83 -21.89 -33.63 26.75
CA GLY A 83 -23.17 -34.10 26.20
C GLY A 83 -23.56 -33.43 24.88
N THR A 84 -23.28 -34.13 23.79
CA THR A 84 -23.66 -33.91 22.39
C THR A 84 -25.17 -33.81 22.15
N ASP A 85 -25.58 -32.91 21.25
CA ASP A 85 -26.64 -33.02 20.23
C ASP A 85 -26.58 -31.71 19.43
N GLY A 86 -26.66 -31.57 18.11
CA GLY A 86 -27.18 -32.41 17.02
C GLY A 86 -27.80 -31.42 16.02
N GLY A 87 -27.22 -31.26 14.81
CA GLY A 87 -27.84 -30.44 13.75
C GLY A 87 -26.86 -29.81 12.74
N PRO A 88 -26.90 -30.20 11.45
CA PRO A 88 -26.02 -29.68 10.41
C PRO A 88 -26.70 -28.54 9.64
N VAL A 89 -26.09 -27.36 9.52
CA VAL A 89 -26.49 -26.39 8.49
C VAL A 89 -25.28 -25.61 7.99
N GLY A 90 -25.08 -25.66 6.68
CA GLY A 90 -23.94 -25.07 5.97
C GLY A 90 -23.81 -23.57 6.13
N GLY A 91 -22.56 -23.13 6.16
CA GLY A 91 -22.17 -21.72 6.17
C GLY A 91 -20.70 -21.63 5.80
N GLY A 92 -20.37 -22.01 4.56
CA GLY A 92 -18.98 -22.02 4.06
C GLY A 92 -18.76 -21.15 2.81
N GLY A 93 -19.76 -20.39 2.37
CA GLY A 93 -19.71 -19.65 1.10
C GLY A 93 -19.84 -18.13 1.20
N THR A 94 -20.23 -17.57 2.36
CA THR A 94 -20.42 -16.12 2.53
C THR A 94 -19.13 -15.42 2.95
N ALA A 95 -18.43 -15.96 3.95
CA ALA A 95 -17.21 -15.35 4.49
C ALA A 95 -16.08 -15.14 3.45
N THR A 96 -16.01 -15.97 2.41
CA THR A 96 -14.96 -15.87 1.37
C THR A 96 -15.23 -14.82 0.31
N VAL A 97 -16.50 -14.55 0.00
CA VAL A 97 -16.90 -13.56 -1.02
C VAL A 97 -16.76 -12.15 -0.45
N ASP A 98 -17.23 -11.96 0.78
CA ASP A 98 -17.18 -10.65 1.46
C ASP A 98 -15.73 -10.18 1.71
N GLU A 99 -14.81 -11.11 2.02
CA GLU A 99 -13.39 -10.78 2.22
C GLU A 99 -12.66 -10.44 0.90
N GLU A 100 -13.05 -11.06 -0.20
CA GLU A 100 -12.53 -10.75 -1.54
C GLU A 100 -12.99 -9.37 -2.01
N GLU A 101 -14.29 -9.09 -1.87
CA GLU A 101 -14.85 -7.78 -2.19
C GLU A 101 -14.21 -6.65 -1.36
N ALA A 102 -14.03 -6.86 -0.05
CA ALA A 102 -13.34 -5.90 0.80
C ALA A 102 -11.89 -5.66 0.34
N ARG A 103 -11.17 -6.71 -0.05
CA ARG A 103 -9.79 -6.64 -0.56
C ARG A 103 -9.72 -5.89 -1.89
N GLU A 104 -10.67 -6.09 -2.79
CA GLU A 104 -10.77 -5.36 -4.06
C GLU A 104 -11.11 -3.87 -3.83
N ALA A 105 -12.03 -3.57 -2.92
CA ALA A 105 -12.38 -2.19 -2.57
C ALA A 105 -11.18 -1.43 -1.96
N VAL A 106 -10.42 -2.09 -1.07
CA VAL A 106 -9.16 -1.54 -0.53
C VAL A 106 -8.12 -1.34 -1.63
N PHE A 107 -7.98 -2.31 -2.54
CA PHE A 107 -7.12 -2.19 -3.72
C PHE A 107 -7.46 -0.94 -4.52
N HIS A 108 -8.69 -0.81 -4.99
CA HIS A 108 -9.11 0.32 -5.81
C HIS A 108 -8.96 1.65 -5.09
N ARG A 109 -9.23 1.72 -3.79
CA ARG A 109 -9.08 2.97 -3.03
C ARG A 109 -7.63 3.41 -2.92
N LEU A 110 -6.74 2.51 -2.49
CA LEU A 110 -5.31 2.82 -2.31
C LEU A 110 -4.63 3.11 -3.64
N GLU A 111 -4.93 2.30 -4.64
CA GLU A 111 -4.36 2.41 -5.96
C GLU A 111 -4.82 3.71 -6.65
N ASN A 112 -6.11 4.08 -6.57
CA ASN A 112 -6.60 5.37 -7.11
C ASN A 112 -6.00 6.59 -6.39
N LEU A 113 -5.77 6.50 -5.08
CA LEU A 113 -5.05 7.57 -4.36
C LEU A 113 -3.64 7.74 -4.92
N GLY A 114 -2.91 6.64 -5.10
CA GLY A 114 -1.61 6.64 -5.75
C GLY A 114 -1.67 7.25 -7.14
N TYR A 115 -2.60 6.79 -7.97
CA TYR A 115 -2.81 7.26 -9.34
C TYR A 115 -2.97 8.77 -9.43
N ARG A 116 -3.85 9.35 -8.60
CA ARG A 116 -4.06 10.80 -8.56
C ARG A 116 -2.82 11.57 -8.12
N VAL A 117 -2.10 11.07 -7.11
CA VAL A 117 -0.83 11.68 -6.69
C VAL A 117 0.18 11.62 -7.83
N GLY A 118 0.27 10.50 -8.55
CA GLY A 118 1.21 10.31 -9.65
C GLY A 118 0.97 11.29 -10.80
N LEU A 119 -0.29 11.59 -11.11
CA LEU A 119 -0.66 12.61 -12.10
C LEU A 119 -0.10 13.99 -11.71
N GLY A 120 -0.38 14.45 -10.48
CA GLY A 120 0.03 15.76 -10.00
C GLY A 120 1.54 15.91 -9.76
N VAL A 121 2.25 14.83 -9.41
CA VAL A 121 3.72 14.86 -9.27
C VAL A 121 4.40 15.22 -10.60
N VAL A 122 3.94 14.62 -11.71
CA VAL A 122 4.54 14.88 -13.03
C VAL A 122 4.29 16.32 -13.49
N GLU A 123 3.13 16.89 -13.20
CA GLU A 123 2.83 18.30 -13.51
C GLU A 123 3.79 19.25 -12.80
N ARG A 124 4.03 19.02 -11.49
CA ARG A 124 4.99 19.84 -10.72
C ARG A 124 6.42 19.64 -11.19
N PHE A 125 6.82 18.40 -11.49
CA PHE A 125 8.19 18.10 -11.92
C PHE A 125 8.51 18.69 -13.30
N SER A 126 7.53 18.67 -14.22
CA SER A 126 7.68 19.22 -15.58
C SER A 126 7.79 20.74 -15.62
N ARG A 127 7.60 21.44 -14.48
CA ARG A 127 7.81 22.89 -14.35
C ARG A 127 9.30 23.24 -14.37
N ASP A 128 10.10 22.47 -13.63
CA ASP A 128 11.50 22.81 -13.33
C ASP A 128 12.49 21.91 -14.11
N ALA A 129 12.01 20.85 -14.74
CA ALA A 129 12.81 19.93 -15.57
C ALA A 129 12.13 19.62 -16.91
N PRO A 130 12.90 19.38 -18.00
CA PRO A 130 12.33 18.95 -19.27
C PRO A 130 11.50 17.67 -19.10
N ARG A 131 10.25 17.72 -19.57
CA ARG A 131 9.33 16.59 -19.48
C ARG A 131 9.90 15.37 -20.23
N PRO A 132 9.99 14.20 -19.60
CA PRO A 132 10.40 12.97 -20.29
C PRO A 132 9.44 12.66 -21.45
N THR A 133 9.98 12.41 -22.64
CA THR A 133 9.19 12.16 -23.86
C THR A 133 9.32 10.74 -24.38
N THR A 134 10.45 10.07 -24.11
CA THR A 134 10.68 8.69 -24.54
C THR A 134 10.29 7.71 -23.43
N PRO A 135 9.84 6.47 -23.76
CA PRO A 135 9.56 5.47 -22.74
C PRO A 135 10.74 5.19 -21.82
N LEU A 136 11.97 5.16 -22.36
CA LEU A 136 13.17 4.92 -21.57
C LEU A 136 13.43 6.05 -20.57
N ASP A 137 13.24 7.31 -20.98
CA ASP A 137 13.45 8.45 -20.09
C ASP A 137 12.34 8.57 -19.04
N CYS A 138 11.10 8.19 -19.40
CA CYS A 138 10.02 8.06 -18.43
C CYS A 138 10.37 7.04 -17.34
N ILE A 139 10.90 5.87 -17.71
CA ILE A 139 11.33 4.86 -16.73
C ILE A 139 12.52 5.34 -15.89
N LYS A 140 13.49 6.04 -16.47
CA LYS A 140 14.60 6.65 -15.71
C LYS A 140 14.10 7.66 -14.68
N PHE A 141 13.14 8.52 -15.09
CA PHE A 141 12.48 9.46 -14.20
C PHE A 141 11.80 8.75 -13.02
N LEU A 142 11.09 7.65 -13.27
CA LEU A 142 10.50 6.85 -12.19
C LEU A 142 11.56 6.30 -11.24
N CYS A 143 12.62 5.69 -11.77
CA CYS A 143 13.65 5.03 -10.97
C CYS A 143 14.50 5.99 -10.14
N LYS A 144 14.68 7.23 -10.61
CA LYS A 144 15.55 8.22 -9.98
C LYS A 144 14.74 9.29 -9.28
N ASP A 145 14.08 10.14 -10.03
CA ASP A 145 13.47 11.37 -9.53
C ASP A 145 12.23 11.09 -8.68
N LEU A 146 11.28 10.30 -9.21
CA LEU A 146 10.06 9.96 -8.47
C LEU A 146 10.39 9.15 -7.21
N TRP A 147 11.22 8.11 -7.34
CA TRP A 147 11.56 7.26 -6.19
C TRP A 147 12.32 8.04 -5.11
N THR A 148 13.23 8.92 -5.52
CA THR A 148 13.97 9.77 -4.58
C THR A 148 13.04 10.79 -3.92
N LEU A 149 12.05 11.33 -4.63
CA LEU A 149 11.08 12.26 -4.06
C LEU A 149 10.30 11.65 -2.89
N LEU A 150 9.77 10.45 -3.05
CA LEU A 150 8.92 9.81 -2.03
C LEU A 150 9.71 8.97 -1.01
N PHE A 151 10.63 8.14 -1.48
CA PHE A 151 11.31 7.16 -0.64
C PHE A 151 12.75 7.57 -0.29
N ARG A 152 13.22 8.73 -0.80
CA ARG A 152 14.57 9.25 -0.53
C ARG A 152 15.67 8.25 -0.89
N LYS A 153 15.44 7.44 -1.92
CA LYS A 153 16.40 6.52 -2.54
C LYS A 153 16.01 6.30 -4.01
N GLN A 154 16.94 5.79 -4.80
CA GLN A 154 16.65 5.32 -6.16
C GLN A 154 16.17 3.86 -6.11
N ILE A 155 15.53 3.40 -7.18
CA ILE A 155 15.27 1.98 -7.42
C ILE A 155 16.59 1.23 -7.52
N ASP A 156 16.70 0.09 -6.84
CA ASP A 156 17.96 -0.66 -6.78
C ASP A 156 18.23 -1.41 -8.09
N ASN A 157 17.20 -2.00 -8.70
CA ASN A 157 17.35 -2.74 -9.96
C ASN A 157 16.23 -2.43 -10.95
N LEU A 158 16.60 -2.28 -12.21
CA LEU A 158 15.68 -2.17 -13.34
C LEU A 158 16.00 -3.28 -14.35
N LYS A 159 15.02 -4.15 -14.62
CA LYS A 159 15.06 -5.11 -15.73
C LYS A 159 14.04 -4.71 -16.78
N THR A 160 14.32 -4.98 -18.05
CA THR A 160 13.39 -4.75 -19.16
C THR A 160 13.57 -5.76 -20.26
N ASN A 161 12.50 -6.06 -21.00
CA ASN A 161 12.57 -6.81 -22.24
C ASN A 161 12.71 -5.92 -23.48
N HIS A 162 12.87 -4.59 -23.30
CA HIS A 162 12.88 -3.57 -24.37
C HIS A 162 11.63 -3.55 -25.26
N ARG A 163 10.59 -4.30 -24.90
CA ARG A 163 9.33 -4.49 -25.63
C ARG A 163 8.13 -4.12 -24.76
N GLY A 164 8.32 -3.13 -23.88
CA GLY A 164 7.24 -2.56 -23.08
C GLY A 164 6.97 -3.26 -21.75
N ILE A 165 7.83 -4.19 -21.30
CA ILE A 165 7.81 -4.74 -19.94
C ILE A 165 9.03 -4.24 -19.18
N TYR A 166 8.79 -3.71 -17.98
CA TYR A 166 9.81 -3.24 -17.05
C TYR A 166 9.56 -3.84 -15.68
N VAL A 167 10.63 -4.16 -14.96
CA VAL A 167 10.55 -4.69 -13.58
C VAL A 167 11.49 -3.85 -12.74
N LEU A 168 10.91 -3.11 -11.81
CA LEU A 168 11.61 -2.24 -10.86
C LEU A 168 11.65 -2.96 -9.52
N THR A 169 12.84 -3.12 -8.94
CA THR A 169 13.01 -3.80 -7.65
C THR A 169 13.63 -2.84 -6.65
N ASP A 170 12.97 -2.68 -5.51
CA ASP A 170 13.50 -2.03 -4.32
C ASP A 170 13.77 -3.11 -3.28
N ASN A 171 15.04 -3.33 -2.93
CA ASN A 171 15.47 -4.37 -1.99
C ASN A 171 15.16 -3.99 -0.54
N THR A 172 14.98 -2.71 -0.26
CA THR A 172 14.75 -2.15 1.08
C THR A 172 13.61 -1.15 1.05
N PHE A 173 12.44 -1.62 0.63
CA PHE A 173 11.28 -0.79 0.40
C PHE A 173 10.77 -0.22 1.73
N LYS A 174 10.97 1.09 1.91
CA LYS A 174 10.76 1.78 3.20
C LYS A 174 9.40 1.56 3.85
N PRO A 175 8.26 1.59 3.13
CA PRO A 175 6.94 1.32 3.73
C PRO A 175 6.85 -0.05 4.41
N LEU A 176 7.68 -1.01 4.00
CA LEU A 176 7.72 -2.36 4.58
C LEU A 176 8.80 -2.52 5.66
N GLY A 177 9.70 -1.54 5.82
CA GLY A 177 10.85 -1.65 6.72
C GLY A 177 10.49 -1.74 8.21
N ARG A 178 9.30 -1.28 8.61
CA ARG A 178 8.80 -1.39 9.98
C ARG A 178 7.84 -2.56 10.19
N MET A 179 7.57 -3.37 9.17
CA MET A 179 6.79 -4.59 9.35
C MET A 179 7.64 -5.65 10.02
N SER A 180 7.22 -6.06 11.22
CA SER A 180 7.73 -7.28 11.83
C SER A 180 7.12 -8.47 11.10
N PHE A 181 7.97 -9.28 10.48
CA PHE A 181 7.59 -10.57 9.90
C PHE A 181 8.18 -11.66 10.77
N ASP A 182 7.34 -12.55 11.28
CA ASP A 182 7.84 -13.73 11.97
C ASP A 182 8.21 -14.78 10.92
N THR A 183 9.50 -15.10 10.83
CA THR A 183 9.98 -16.09 9.87
C THR A 183 9.67 -17.52 10.31
N LYS A 184 9.18 -17.71 11.55
CA LYS A 184 8.74 -19.03 12.01
C LYS A 184 7.36 -19.36 11.43
N LYS A 185 7.34 -20.41 10.61
CA LYS A 185 6.11 -21.13 10.29
C LYS A 185 5.69 -21.89 11.55
N TYR A 186 4.70 -21.38 12.26
CA TYR A 186 4.03 -22.15 13.32
C TYR A 186 3.21 -23.25 12.65
N ASP A 187 3.37 -24.49 13.10
CA ASP A 187 2.46 -25.55 12.70
C ASP A 187 1.04 -25.26 13.21
N ALA A 188 0.03 -25.89 12.60
CA ALA A 188 -1.36 -25.61 12.91
C ALA A 188 -1.75 -25.90 14.38
N ALA A 189 -1.03 -26.79 15.06
CA ALA A 189 -1.31 -27.19 16.44
C ALA A 189 -0.68 -26.20 17.44
N MET A 190 0.57 -25.80 17.22
CA MET A 190 1.24 -24.76 17.99
C MET A 190 0.54 -23.41 17.82
N GLN A 191 -0.03 -23.16 16.64
CA GLN A 191 -0.85 -21.98 16.36
C GLN A 191 -2.13 -21.93 17.21
N ALA A 192 -2.88 -23.03 17.22
CA ALA A 192 -4.09 -23.13 18.03
C ALA A 192 -3.78 -22.97 19.53
N ALA A 193 -2.62 -23.47 19.97
CA ALA A 193 -2.15 -23.32 21.34
C ALA A 193 -1.77 -21.86 21.68
N LEU A 194 -1.09 -21.15 20.76
CA LEU A 194 -0.71 -19.75 20.94
C LEU A 194 -1.93 -18.83 21.00
N VAL A 195 -2.88 -18.96 20.07
CA VAL A 195 -4.14 -18.20 20.07
C VAL A 195 -4.95 -18.48 21.35
N ALA A 196 -4.97 -19.73 21.82
CA ALA A 196 -5.64 -20.07 23.07
C ALA A 196 -4.94 -19.47 24.32
N GLN A 197 -3.63 -19.23 24.26
CA GLN A 197 -2.84 -18.70 25.38
C GLN A 197 -2.80 -17.15 25.40
N THR A 198 -2.74 -16.50 24.24
CA THR A 198 -2.62 -15.04 24.11
C THR A 198 -3.94 -14.35 23.79
N GLY A 199 -4.94 -15.08 23.28
CA GLY A 199 -6.19 -14.51 22.79
C GLY A 199 -6.05 -13.72 21.47
N ASP A 200 -4.83 -13.63 20.92
CA ASP A 200 -4.53 -12.85 19.72
C ASP A 200 -4.58 -13.76 18.48
N VAL A 201 -5.72 -13.74 17.79
CA VAL A 201 -5.96 -14.46 16.52
C VAL A 201 -5.01 -14.04 15.40
N ALA A 202 -4.34 -12.89 15.49
CA ALA A 202 -3.38 -12.45 14.49
C ALA A 202 -2.05 -13.22 14.59
N LEU A 203 -1.69 -13.76 15.77
CA LEU A 203 -0.41 -14.43 15.99
C LEU A 203 -0.44 -15.85 15.42
N GLY A 204 -0.07 -16.01 14.14
CA GLY A 204 0.63 -17.20 13.63
C GLY A 204 -0.02 -18.03 12.51
N ARG A 205 -0.93 -17.46 11.72
CA ARG A 205 -1.06 -17.85 10.30
C ARG A 205 -1.14 -16.64 9.38
N ASP A 206 -1.84 -15.59 9.82
CA ASP A 206 -2.04 -14.36 9.05
C ASP A 206 -1.05 -13.23 9.38
N ALA A 207 -0.34 -13.28 10.51
CA ALA A 207 0.77 -12.35 10.80
C ALA A 207 1.86 -12.34 9.71
N ASN A 208 1.98 -13.42 8.93
CA ASN A 208 3.05 -13.64 7.95
C ASN A 208 2.52 -13.90 6.53
N SER A 209 1.26 -13.56 6.23
CA SER A 209 0.72 -13.79 4.89
C SER A 209 1.15 -12.67 3.93
N GLN A 210 1.50 -13.03 2.68
CA GLN A 210 1.69 -12.03 1.60
C GLN A 210 0.48 -11.07 1.52
N ALA A 211 -0.71 -11.54 1.91
CA ALA A 211 -1.93 -10.74 1.97
C ALA A 211 -1.84 -9.53 2.91
N ARG A 212 -1.00 -9.53 3.97
CA ARG A 212 -0.78 -8.36 4.84
C ARG A 212 0.13 -7.31 4.19
N VAL A 213 1.09 -7.76 3.40
CA VAL A 213 2.09 -6.90 2.74
C VAL A 213 1.49 -6.25 1.50
N GLN A 214 0.67 -7.02 0.77
CA GLN A 214 0.14 -6.65 -0.52
C GLN A 214 -0.56 -5.27 -0.56
N PRO A 215 -1.40 -4.88 0.42
CA PRO A 215 -2.05 -3.57 0.42
C PRO A 215 -1.10 -2.37 0.47
N PHE A 216 0.07 -2.52 1.11
CA PHE A 216 1.07 -1.45 1.20
C PHE A 216 1.75 -1.18 -0.15
N LEU A 217 1.57 -2.07 -1.13
CA LEU A 217 2.10 -1.92 -2.48
C LEU A 217 1.11 -1.27 -3.44
N TYR A 218 -0.18 -1.18 -3.09
CA TYR A 218 -1.22 -0.66 -3.97
C TYR A 218 -1.06 0.83 -4.26
N PHE A 219 -0.81 1.65 -3.23
CA PHE A 219 -0.57 3.07 -3.42
C PHE A 219 0.70 3.35 -4.27
N PRO A 220 1.87 2.74 -3.99
CA PRO A 220 3.04 2.90 -4.84
C PRO A 220 2.82 2.41 -6.28
N ALA A 221 2.10 1.30 -6.48
CA ALA A 221 1.76 0.81 -7.82
C ALA A 221 0.91 1.82 -8.59
N GLY A 222 -0.10 2.40 -7.93
CA GLY A 222 -0.94 3.42 -8.56
C GLY A 222 -0.21 4.71 -8.81
N LEU A 223 0.69 5.12 -7.92
CA LEU A 223 1.58 6.25 -8.13
C LEU A 223 2.40 6.10 -9.41
N ILE A 224 3.05 4.96 -9.60
CA ILE A 224 3.80 4.65 -10.83
C ILE A 224 2.87 4.75 -12.04
N ARG A 225 1.67 4.13 -11.97
CA ARG A 225 0.70 4.14 -13.07
C ARG A 225 0.23 5.56 -13.41
N GLY A 226 -0.04 6.38 -12.39
CA GLY A 226 -0.44 7.78 -12.55
C GLY A 226 0.64 8.63 -13.20
N CYS A 227 1.90 8.46 -12.77
CA CYS A 227 3.01 9.15 -13.41
C CYS A 227 3.15 8.77 -14.89
N LEU A 228 3.09 7.48 -15.22
CA LEU A 228 3.15 7.01 -16.61
C LEU A 228 1.99 7.56 -17.45
N ALA A 229 0.77 7.54 -16.92
CA ALA A 229 -0.39 8.10 -17.59
C ALA A 229 -0.23 9.60 -17.86
N SER A 230 0.27 10.36 -16.87
CA SER A 230 0.56 11.80 -17.03
C SER A 230 1.63 12.06 -18.09
N LEU A 231 2.56 11.12 -18.31
CA LEU A 231 3.59 11.17 -19.37
C LEU A 231 3.07 10.64 -20.73
N GLY A 232 1.81 10.23 -20.83
CA GLY A 232 1.21 9.70 -22.06
C GLY A 232 1.47 8.21 -22.31
N ILE A 233 1.99 7.48 -21.32
CA ILE A 233 2.22 6.04 -21.39
C ILE A 233 1.09 5.32 -20.66
N GLN A 234 0.22 4.64 -21.42
CA GLN A 234 -0.74 3.72 -20.84
C GLN A 234 -0.03 2.45 -20.40
N ALA A 235 -0.17 2.07 -19.12
CA ALA A 235 0.45 0.88 -18.56
C ALA A 235 -0.39 0.28 -17.44
N THR A 236 -0.22 -1.01 -17.21
CA THR A 236 -0.62 -1.69 -15.97
C THR A 236 0.60 -1.87 -15.08
N VAL A 237 0.38 -1.80 -13.77
CA VAL A 237 1.43 -1.97 -12.76
C VAL A 237 0.96 -3.00 -11.76
N THR A 238 1.69 -4.11 -11.66
CA THR A 238 1.49 -5.14 -10.63
C THR A 238 2.65 -5.07 -9.66
N ALA A 239 2.37 -5.20 -8.38
CA ALA A 239 3.38 -5.10 -7.34
C ALA A 239 3.31 -6.31 -6.41
N GLU A 240 4.47 -6.82 -6.02
CA GLU A 240 4.58 -7.99 -5.15
C GLU A 240 5.80 -7.86 -4.22
N SER A 241 5.78 -8.62 -3.13
CA SER A 241 6.89 -8.76 -2.20
C SER A 241 7.20 -10.25 -2.01
N ALA A 242 8.35 -10.68 -2.52
CA ALA A 242 8.85 -12.04 -2.34
C ALA A 242 9.50 -12.25 -0.96
N ALA A 243 10.23 -11.25 -0.49
CA ALA A 243 10.91 -11.25 0.81
C ALA A 243 10.95 -9.84 1.36
N LEU A 244 10.61 -9.67 2.63
CA LEU A 244 10.67 -8.37 3.29
C LEU A 244 12.12 -7.97 3.61
N PRO A 245 12.44 -6.68 3.56
CA PRO A 245 11.57 -5.54 3.23
C PRO A 245 11.53 -5.21 1.72
N GLY A 246 11.80 -6.15 0.82
CA GLY A 246 11.86 -5.91 -0.62
C GLY A 246 10.49 -5.82 -1.30
N ALA A 247 10.40 -5.04 -2.37
CA ALA A 247 9.22 -4.92 -3.23
C ALA A 247 9.63 -4.90 -4.70
N THR A 248 8.81 -5.51 -5.55
CA THR A 248 8.98 -5.52 -7.00
C THR A 248 7.73 -4.96 -7.68
N PHE A 249 7.94 -4.07 -8.65
CA PHE A 249 6.90 -3.42 -9.45
C PHE A 249 7.10 -3.79 -10.91
N GLN A 250 6.20 -4.59 -11.45
CA GLN A 250 6.17 -4.96 -12.85
C GLN A 250 5.24 -4.02 -13.62
N ILE A 251 5.81 -3.33 -14.59
CA ILE A 251 5.12 -2.38 -15.46
C ILE A 251 4.96 -3.04 -16.83
N ARG A 252 3.73 -3.05 -17.34
CA ARG A 252 3.41 -3.50 -18.70
C ARG A 252 2.73 -2.37 -19.45
N THR A 253 3.43 -1.81 -20.43
CA THR A 253 2.89 -0.75 -21.31
C THR A 253 1.89 -1.33 -22.32
N ALA A 254 0.94 -0.51 -22.76
CA ALA A 254 -0.02 -0.86 -23.80
C ALA A 254 0.73 -1.23 -25.10
N GLY A 255 0.40 -2.38 -25.68
CA GLY A 255 1.08 -2.90 -26.87
C GLY A 255 2.36 -3.70 -26.60
N ALA A 256 2.69 -3.96 -25.33
CA ALA A 256 3.82 -4.83 -24.97
C ALA A 256 3.61 -6.25 -25.51
N LYS A 257 4.61 -6.78 -26.23
CA LYS A 257 4.63 -8.16 -26.70
C LYS A 257 5.35 -9.03 -25.67
N SER A 258 4.73 -10.15 -25.30
CA SER A 258 5.31 -11.14 -24.40
C SER A 258 6.53 -11.81 -25.01
#